data_AF-X1QCV6-F1
#
_entry.id   AF-X1QCV6-F1
#
_cell.length_a   1.000
_cell.length_b   1.000
_cell.length_c   1.000
_cell.angle_alpha   90.00
_cell.angle_beta   90.00
_cell.angle_gamma   90.00
#
_symmetry.space_group_name_H-M   'P 1'
#
loop_
_entity.id
_entity.type
_entity.pdbx_description
1 polymer ?
#
loop_
_entity_poly.entity_id
_entity_poly.type
_entity_poly.pdbx_seq_one_letter_code
_entity_poly.pdbx_strand_id
1 'polypeptide(L)' 'MKFLHIADIHLGMENYGRMDPSTGLHTRLKDFIKCFSFAIEIALEEKVDLVIFTGDAYKNSNPNPTHQREFARQIYRL' A
#
# COMPACT_ATOMS: atom_id res chain seq x y z
N MET A 1 17.27 -16.13 9.36
CA MET A 1 15.85 -15.77 9.28
C MET A 1 15.77 -14.27 9.09
N LYS A 2 15.20 -13.80 7.98
CA LYS A 2 15.00 -12.38 7.66
C LYS A 2 13.52 -12.06 7.75
N PHE A 3 13.17 -10.91 8.30
CA PHE A 3 11.79 -10.44 8.33
C PHE A 3 11.71 -8.98 7.95
N LEU A 4 10.59 -8.59 7.35
CA LEU A 4 10.23 -7.21 7.08
C LEU A 4 9.11 -6.79 8.05
N HIS A 5 9.30 -5.67 8.75
CA HIS A 5 8.30 -5.08 9.63
C HIS A 5 7.87 -3.72 9.07
N ILE A 6 6.58 -3.56 8.79
CA ILE A 6 5.99 -2.35 8.19
C ILE A 6 4.69 -1.97 8.89
N ALA A 7 4.32 -0.68 8.82
CA ALA A 7 3.12 -0.12 9.40
C ALA A 7 2.68 1.12 8.61
N ASP A 8 1.54 1.71 8.97
CA ASP A 8 1.18 3.10 8.63
C ASP A 8 1.21 3.42 7.14
N ILE A 9 0.58 2.57 6.34
CA ILE A 9 0.50 2.78 4.89
C ILE A 9 -0.49 3.91 4.56
N HIS A 10 -1.55 4.08 5.36
CA HIS A 10 -2.54 5.17 5.22
C HIS A 10 -3.13 5.29 3.80
N LEU A 11 -3.49 4.18 3.16
CA LEU A 11 -4.14 4.19 1.84
C LEU A 11 -5.47 4.96 1.88
N GLY A 12 -5.69 5.78 0.86
CA GLY A 12 -6.79 6.74 0.81
C GLY A 12 -6.45 8.14 1.31
N MET A 13 -5.17 8.42 1.55
CA MET A 13 -4.68 9.79 1.71
C MET A 13 -4.72 10.55 0.38
N GLU A 14 -5.38 11.70 0.38
CA GLU A 14 -5.63 12.51 -0.83
C GLU A 14 -5.15 13.97 -0.69
N ASN A 15 -4.45 14.31 0.39
CA ASN A 15 -3.97 15.68 0.63
C ASN A 15 -3.05 16.18 -0.50
N TYR A 16 -3.34 17.37 -1.02
CA TYR A 16 -2.53 18.06 -2.04
C TYR A 16 -2.35 17.29 -3.37
N GLY A 17 -3.21 16.30 -3.66
CA GLY A 17 -3.22 15.67 -4.97
C GLY A 17 -4.37 16.14 -5.84
N ARG A 18 -4.56 15.40 -6.93
CA ARG A 18 -5.61 15.62 -7.91
C ARG A 18 -6.07 14.28 -8.47
N MET A 19 -7.21 14.28 -9.14
CA MET A 19 -7.61 13.11 -9.95
C MET A 19 -6.70 13.00 -11.17
N ASP A 20 -6.20 11.79 -11.42
CA ASP A 20 -5.51 11.46 -12.66
C ASP A 20 -6.56 11.03 -13.71
N PRO A 21 -6.77 11.82 -14.78
CA PRO A 21 -7.80 11.54 -15.76
C PRO A 21 -7.54 10.25 -16.56
N SER A 22 -6.31 9.76 -16.60
CA SER A 22 -5.96 8.52 -17.33
C SER A 22 -6.35 7.25 -16.57
N THR A 23 -6.37 7.30 -15.23
CA THR A 23 -6.63 6.14 -14.38
C THR A 23 -7.91 6.25 -13.57
N GLY A 24 -8.48 7.45 -13.44
CA GLY A 24 -9.60 7.71 -12.55
C GLY A 24 -9.24 7.57 -11.06
N LEU A 25 -7.95 7.51 -10.72
CA LEU A 25 -7.47 7.42 -9.34
C LEU A 25 -6.88 8.75 -8.88
N HIS A 26 -6.95 8.99 -7.58
CA HIS A 26 -6.29 10.14 -6.98
C HIS A 26 -4.77 9.97 -7.02
N THR A 27 -4.01 11.02 -7.41
CA THR A 27 -2.55 10.93 -7.58
C THR A 27 -1.85 10.49 -6.30
N ARG A 28 -2.29 11.00 -5.14
CA ARG A 28 -1.73 10.58 -3.85
C ARG A 28 -1.96 9.11 -3.56
N LEU A 29 -3.14 8.56 -3.90
CA LEU A 29 -3.36 7.12 -3.76
C LEU A 29 -2.31 6.33 -4.54
N LYS A 30 -2.00 6.75 -5.78
CA LYS A 30 -0.95 6.11 -6.60
C LYS A 30 0.42 6.20 -5.94
N ASP A 31 0.77 7.33 -5.33
CA ASP A 31 2.04 7.51 -4.63
C ASP A 31 2.17 6.57 -3.43
N PHE A 32 1.13 6.45 -2.60
CA PHE A 32 1.13 5.54 -1.44
C PHE A 32 1.20 4.08 -1.89
N ILE A 33 0.47 3.70 -2.95
CA ILE A 33 0.56 2.36 -3.54
C ILE A 33 1.98 2.09 -4.05
N LYS A 34 2.64 3.08 -4.66
CA LYS A 34 4.02 2.95 -5.13
C LYS A 34 5.00 2.73 -3.98
N CYS A 35 4.89 3.49 -2.89
CA CYS A 35 5.72 3.31 -1.69
C CYS A 35 5.47 1.94 -1.04
N PHE A 36 4.22 1.52 -0.95
CA PHE A 36 3.90 0.19 -0.41
C PHE A 36 4.46 -0.92 -1.31
N SER A 37 4.25 -0.83 -2.62
CA SER A 37 4.80 -1.76 -3.61
C SER A 37 6.31 -1.87 -3.51
N PHE A 38 7.01 -0.76 -3.27
CA PHE A 38 8.46 -0.77 -3.07
C PHE A 38 8.87 -1.62 -1.86
N ALA A 39 8.19 -1.50 -0.72
CA ALA A 39 8.46 -2.36 0.44
C ALA A 39 8.20 -3.84 0.14
N ILE A 40 7.17 -4.14 -0.65
CA ILE A 40 6.86 -5.50 -1.11
C ILE A 40 7.94 -6.03 -2.06
N GLU A 41 8.44 -5.22 -3.01
CA GLU A 41 9.58 -5.64 -3.86
C GLU A 41 10.78 -6.03 -3.00
N ILE A 42 11.13 -5.21 -2.01
CA ILE A 42 12.26 -5.48 -1.12
C ILE A 42 12.07 -6.81 -0.38
N ALA A 43 10.86 -7.10 0.12
CA ALA A 43 10.58 -8.37 0.77
C ALA A 43 10.83 -9.58 -0.16
N LEU A 44 10.39 -9.46 -1.42
CA LEU A 44 10.52 -10.50 -2.44
C LEU A 44 11.97 -10.67 -2.91
N GLU A 45 12.65 -9.57 -3.22
CA GLU A 45 14.05 -9.55 -3.65
C GLU A 45 14.98 -10.13 -2.57
N GLU A 46 14.75 -9.72 -1.33
CA GLU A 46 15.51 -10.23 -0.18
C GLU A 46 15.07 -11.64 0.24
N LYS A 47 13.99 -12.19 -0.30
CA LYS A 47 13.45 -13.50 0.10
C LYS A 47 13.27 -13.58 1.63
N VAL A 48 12.56 -12.61 2.19
CA VAL A 48 12.27 -12.60 3.63
C VAL A 48 11.39 -13.79 4.01
N ASP A 49 11.58 -14.34 5.21
CA ASP A 49 10.84 -15.49 5.72
C ASP A 49 9.48 -15.08 6.31
N LEU A 50 9.34 -13.81 6.71
CA LEU A 50 8.15 -13.27 7.37
C LEU A 50 7.97 -11.78 7.07
N VAL A 51 6.74 -11.37 6.79
CA VAL A 51 6.34 -9.95 6.78
C VAL A 51 5.36 -9.72 7.92
N ILE A 52 5.67 -8.73 8.78
CA ILE A 52 4.82 -8.31 9.90
C ILE A 52 4.26 -6.93 9.56
N PHE A 53 2.94 -6.83 9.45
CA PHE A 53 2.23 -5.58 9.26
C PHE A 53 1.49 -5.19 10.55
N THR A 54 1.81 -4.03 11.14
CA THR A 54 1.37 -3.69 12.51
C THR A 54 0.26 -2.64 12.63
N GLY A 55 -0.34 -2.20 11.52
CA GLY A 55 -1.57 -1.40 11.57
C GLY A 55 -1.59 -0.21 10.63
N ASP A 56 -2.69 0.53 10.67
CA ASP A 56 -2.93 1.75 9.89
C ASP A 56 -2.76 1.56 8.37
N ALA A 57 -3.40 0.51 7.85
CA ALA A 57 -3.43 0.22 6.41
C ALA A 57 -4.14 1.32 5.62
N TYR A 58 -5.18 1.90 6.21
CA TYR A 58 -6.07 2.86 5.57
C TYR A 58 -6.11 4.15 6.37
N LYS A 59 -6.33 5.26 5.66
CA LYS A 59 -6.49 6.57 6.29
C LYS A 59 -7.71 6.63 7.22
N ASN A 60 -8.79 5.94 6.84
CA ASN A 60 -10.05 5.96 7.57
C ASN A 60 -10.52 4.51 7.83
N SER A 61 -11.33 4.31 8.87
CA SER A 61 -11.90 3.01 9.25
C SER A 61 -12.91 2.43 8.25
N ASN A 62 -13.34 3.21 7.26
CA ASN A 62 -14.24 2.78 6.19
C ASN A 62 -13.57 3.00 4.80
N PRO A 63 -12.56 2.19 4.42
CA PRO A 63 -11.91 2.31 3.13
C PRO A 63 -12.87 1.92 1.99
N ASN A 64 -12.84 2.67 0.89
CA ASN A 64 -13.64 2.31 -0.29
C ASN A 64 -13.11 1.01 -0.95
N PRO A 65 -13.91 0.37 -1.82
CA PRO A 65 -13.51 -0.89 -2.48
C PRO A 65 -12.22 -0.79 -3.29
N THR A 66 -11.91 0.40 -3.85
CA THR A 66 -10.65 0.63 -4.56
C THR A 66 -9.48 0.54 -3.58
N HIS A 67 -9.48 1.25 -2.45
CA HIS A 67 -8.40 1.19 -1.46
C HIS A 67 -8.17 -0.24 -0.97
N GLN A 68 -9.25 -0.96 -0.68
CA GLN A 68 -9.19 -2.36 -0.24
C GLN A 68 -8.56 -3.27 -1.31
N ARG A 69 -8.99 -3.13 -2.57
CA ARG A 69 -8.43 -3.89 -3.70
C ARG A 69 -6.95 -3.60 -3.88
N GLU A 70 -6.53 -2.34 -3.85
CA GLU A 70 -5.13 -1.97 -4.08
C GLU A 70 -4.22 -2.45 -2.94
N PHE A 71 -4.69 -2.42 -1.68
CA PHE A 71 -4.00 -3.03 -0.55
C PHE A 71 -3.86 -4.55 -0.73
N ALA A 72 -4.99 -5.24 -0.95
CA ALA A 72 -5.02 -6.69 -1.09
C ALA A 72 -4.13 -7.16 -2.24
N ARG A 73 -4.12 -6.44 -3.37
CA ARG A 73 -3.25 -6.76 -4.51
C ARG A 73 -1.77 -6.75 -4.15
N GLN A 74 -1.32 -5.90 -3.23
CA GLN A 74 0.07 -5.91 -2.78
C GLN A 74 0.34 -7.09 -1.84
N ILE A 75 -0.60 -7.40 -0.94
CA ILE A 75 -0.48 -8.56 -0.03
C ILE A 75 -0.44 -9.88 -0.81
N TYR A 76 -1.26 -10.05 -1.85
CA TYR A 76 -1.28 -11.27 -2.69
C TYR A 76 0.03 -11.55 -3.44
N ARG A 77 1.00 -10.64 -3.40
CA ARG A 77 2.31 -10.82 -4.03
C ARG A 77 3.33 -11.49 -3.11
N LEU A 78 3.11 -11.43 -1.79
CA LEU A 78 3.90 -12.09 -0.76
C LEU A 78 3.45 -13.55 -0.61
#